data_AF-A0A0D2PNG3-F1
#
_entry.id   AF-A0A0D2PNG3-F1
#
_cell.length_a   1.000
_cell.length_b   1.000
_cell.length_c   1.000
_cell.angle_alpha   90.00
_cell.angle_beta   90.00
_cell.angle_gamma   90.00
#
_symmetry.space_group_name_H-M   'P 1'
#
loop_
_entity.id
_entity.type
_entity.pdbx_description
1 polymer ?
#
loop_
_entity_poly.entity_id
_entity_poly.type
_entity_poly.pdbx_seq_one_letter_code
_entity_poly.pdbx_strand_id
1 'polypeptide(L)'
;MSFFQQPSSIPQVTFPPYTPHPRHSVGTLHYEKDYNHDLTAIKVQLRNFLTRNNLSEMWAGFPFQCMQDIYGREPATVSYASYDFQFHEAFHSLEQRSGLRSVTFQYSSPSPRPGSHMMDWTIVVPERQSLRQAHCTPGIVSIAHVQVNPLVRETSFGFALMTNPHIVQRALALSIELGMLITIQVANRKTPVCSPGQILFLTTDSHGRSQVVSTFTG
;
A
#
# COMPACT_ATOMS: atom_id res chain seq x y z
N MET A 1 -75.29 -7.07 20.89
CA MET A 1 -74.96 -6.81 19.48
C MET A 1 -73.46 -6.78 19.37
N SER A 2 -72.85 -7.86 18.87
CA SER A 2 -71.39 -8.03 18.82
C SER A 2 -70.97 -8.12 17.36
N PHE A 3 -70.16 -7.17 16.90
CA PHE A 3 -69.62 -7.15 15.54
C PHE A 3 -68.37 -8.02 15.46
N PHE A 4 -68.40 -9.06 14.63
CA PHE A 4 -67.20 -9.81 14.24
C PHE A 4 -66.54 -9.12 13.04
N GLN A 5 -65.28 -8.74 13.21
CA GLN A 5 -64.44 -8.11 12.19
C GLN A 5 -63.70 -9.22 11.41
N GLN A 6 -63.87 -9.28 10.09
CA GLN A 6 -63.16 -10.22 9.21
C GLN A 6 -61.69 -9.81 9.03
N PRO A 7 -60.74 -10.77 8.96
CA PRO A 7 -59.35 -10.49 8.64
C PRO A 7 -59.14 -10.32 7.13
N SER A 8 -58.41 -9.26 6.76
CA SER A 8 -58.00 -8.95 5.39
C SER A 8 -56.82 -9.82 4.94
N SER A 9 -56.95 -10.45 3.77
CA SER A 9 -55.92 -11.28 3.15
C SER A 9 -54.88 -10.44 2.39
N ILE A 10 -53.59 -10.68 2.67
CA ILE A 10 -52.44 -10.05 2.01
C ILE A 10 -52.27 -10.63 0.60
N PRO A 11 -52.06 -9.81 -0.45
CA PRO A 11 -51.87 -10.30 -1.81
C PRO A 11 -50.50 -10.97 -1.97
N GLN A 12 -50.48 -12.14 -2.60
CA GLN A 12 -49.24 -12.85 -2.94
C GLN A 12 -48.61 -12.27 -4.22
N VAL A 13 -47.37 -11.79 -4.11
CA VAL A 13 -46.56 -11.34 -5.24
C VAL A 13 -45.86 -12.55 -5.84
N THR A 14 -46.16 -12.85 -7.11
CA THR A 14 -45.52 -13.94 -7.86
C THR A 14 -44.43 -13.35 -8.75
N PHE A 15 -43.18 -13.78 -8.56
CA PHE A 15 -42.06 -13.37 -9.40
C PHE A 15 -41.93 -14.27 -10.63
N PRO A 16 -41.59 -13.72 -11.80
CA PRO A 16 -41.38 -14.52 -13.01
C PRO A 16 -40.14 -15.43 -12.87
N PRO A 17 -40.14 -16.60 -13.54
CA PRO A 17 -39.00 -17.52 -13.52
C PRO A 17 -37.76 -16.89 -14.15
N TYR A 18 -36.63 -17.07 -13.46
CA TYR A 18 -35.34 -16.51 -13.84
C TYR A 18 -34.82 -17.18 -15.11
N THR A 19 -34.67 -16.41 -16.19
CA THR A 19 -34.07 -16.90 -17.45
C THR A 19 -32.54 -16.78 -17.35
N PRO A 20 -31.78 -17.88 -17.23
CA PRO A 20 -30.33 -17.80 -17.15
C PRO A 20 -29.76 -17.24 -18.46
N HIS A 21 -29.01 -16.14 -18.35
CA HIS A 21 -28.30 -15.55 -19.48
C HIS A 21 -27.25 -16.52 -20.05
N PRO A 22 -27.00 -16.49 -21.37
CA PRO A 22 -25.98 -17.30 -22.00
C PRO A 22 -24.60 -16.98 -21.40
N ARG A 23 -23.95 -18.00 -20.82
CA ARG A 23 -22.60 -17.88 -20.27
C ARG A 23 -21.64 -17.68 -21.44
N HIS A 24 -21.12 -16.46 -21.60
CA HIS A 24 -19.98 -16.20 -22.45
C HIS A 24 -18.79 -17.04 -21.97
N SER A 25 -18.21 -17.83 -22.87
CA SER A 25 -17.01 -18.63 -22.60
C SER A 25 -15.83 -17.70 -22.29
N VAL A 26 -15.37 -17.82 -21.05
CA VAL A 26 -14.32 -17.02 -20.41
C VAL A 26 -12.96 -17.42 -20.98
N GLY A 27 -12.51 -16.74 -22.04
CA GLY A 27 -11.15 -16.84 -22.57
C GLY A 27 -10.13 -16.05 -21.74
N THR A 28 -10.14 -16.20 -20.42
CA THR A 28 -9.49 -15.26 -19.47
C THR A 28 -8.27 -15.85 -18.73
N LEU A 29 -7.94 -17.12 -18.94
CA LEU A 29 -6.99 -17.82 -18.06
C LEU A 29 -5.49 -17.60 -18.34
N HIS A 30 -5.09 -17.26 -19.57
CA HIS A 30 -3.66 -17.12 -19.88
C HIS A 30 -3.08 -15.75 -19.51
N TYR A 31 -3.82 -14.67 -19.77
CA TYR A 31 -3.34 -13.30 -19.53
C TYR A 31 -3.13 -13.01 -18.03
N GLU A 32 -4.03 -13.51 -17.18
CA GLU A 32 -3.94 -13.35 -15.73
C GLU A 32 -2.72 -14.08 -15.15
N LYS A 33 -2.35 -15.23 -15.73
CA LYS A 33 -1.19 -16.01 -15.29
C LYS A 33 0.13 -15.30 -15.60
N ASP A 34 0.28 -14.76 -16.80
CA ASP A 34 1.51 -14.10 -17.24
C ASP A 34 1.72 -12.76 -16.50
N TYR A 35 0.64 -12.02 -16.25
CA TYR A 35 0.69 -10.80 -15.45
C TYR A 35 1.12 -11.06 -14.00
N ASN A 36 0.61 -12.11 -13.38
CA ASN A 36 0.98 -12.49 -12.02
C ASN A 36 2.46 -12.92 -11.91
N HIS A 37 2.99 -13.61 -12.93
CA HIS A 37 4.40 -14.01 -12.95
C HIS A 37 5.32 -12.78 -13.02
N ASP A 38 4.99 -11.85 -13.89
CA ASP A 38 5.71 -10.59 -14.04
C ASP A 38 5.66 -9.73 -12.77
N LEU A 39 4.48 -9.61 -12.15
CA LEU A 39 4.32 -8.89 -10.90
C LEU A 39 5.17 -9.51 -9.79
N THR A 40 5.25 -10.85 -9.76
CA THR A 40 6.11 -11.59 -8.82
C THR A 40 7.58 -11.27 -9.07
N ALA A 41 8.04 -11.26 -10.33
CA ALA A 41 9.41 -10.91 -10.68
C ALA A 41 9.76 -9.47 -10.27
N ILE A 42 8.83 -8.52 -10.47
CA ILE A 42 8.97 -7.13 -10.03
C ILE A 42 9.10 -7.07 -8.50
N LYS A 43 8.17 -7.72 -7.77
CA LYS A 43 8.19 -7.76 -6.31
C LYS A 43 9.50 -8.30 -5.76
N VAL A 44 10.02 -9.40 -6.32
CA VAL A 44 11.29 -10.00 -5.88
C VAL A 44 12.47 -9.06 -6.09
N GLN A 45 12.60 -8.47 -7.28
CA GLN A 45 13.69 -7.55 -7.59
C GLN A 45 13.59 -6.27 -6.74
N LEU A 46 12.40 -5.69 -6.64
CA LEU A 46 12.16 -4.49 -5.84
C LEU A 46 12.44 -4.72 -4.35
N ARG A 47 12.03 -5.85 -3.79
CA ARG A 47 12.38 -6.23 -2.40
C ARG A 47 13.90 -6.24 -2.21
N ASN A 48 14.65 -6.75 -3.19
CA ASN A 48 16.11 -6.79 -3.13
C ASN A 48 16.72 -5.39 -3.23
N PHE A 49 16.21 -4.52 -4.11
CA PHE A 49 16.65 -3.12 -4.20
C PHE A 49 16.41 -2.37 -2.88
N LEU A 50 15.21 -2.49 -2.31
CA LEU A 50 14.86 -1.88 -1.03
C LEU A 50 15.71 -2.41 0.13
N THR A 51 15.96 -3.72 0.17
CA THR A 51 16.78 -4.34 1.24
C THR A 51 18.24 -3.90 1.15
N ARG A 52 18.76 -3.68 -0.07
CA ARG A 52 20.14 -3.27 -0.31
C ARG A 52 20.34 -1.75 -0.30
N ASN A 53 19.28 -0.96 -0.12
CA ASN A 53 19.29 0.50 -0.33
C ASN A 53 19.93 0.89 -1.66
N ASN A 54 19.60 0.14 -2.71
CA ASN A 54 20.12 0.38 -4.06
C ASN A 54 19.01 0.92 -4.95
N LEU A 55 18.45 2.06 -4.58
CA LEU A 55 17.56 2.84 -5.42
C LEU A 55 18.39 3.97 -6.04
N SER A 56 18.95 3.68 -7.22
CA SER A 56 19.90 4.53 -7.96
C SER A 56 19.37 5.95 -8.24
N GLU A 57 18.05 6.10 -8.36
CA GLU A 57 17.37 7.37 -8.69
C GLU A 57 16.66 8.00 -7.48
N MET A 58 16.91 7.51 -6.27
CA MET A 58 16.22 8.04 -5.10
C MET A 58 16.62 9.49 -4.87
N TRP A 59 15.62 10.39 -4.85
CA TRP A 59 15.86 11.81 -4.61
C TRP A 59 16.55 12.03 -3.27
N ALA A 60 17.48 13.00 -3.23
CA ALA A 60 18.12 13.45 -2.01
C ALA A 60 17.03 13.92 -1.02
N GLY A 61 16.68 13.05 -0.07
CA GLY A 61 15.63 13.34 0.90
C GLY A 61 14.75 12.16 1.30
N PHE A 62 14.66 11.05 0.56
CA PHE A 62 13.81 9.93 1.02
C PHE A 62 14.14 9.54 2.48
N PRO A 63 13.16 9.42 3.39
CA PRO A 63 11.72 9.33 3.13
C PRO A 63 10.95 10.68 3.09
N PHE A 64 11.58 11.82 3.32
CA PHE A 64 10.96 13.15 3.31
C PHE A 64 11.76 14.17 2.49
N GLN A 65 11.14 14.84 1.53
CA GLN A 65 11.84 15.75 0.64
C GLN A 65 12.64 16.82 1.41
N CYS A 66 13.96 16.87 1.17
CA CYS A 66 14.83 17.90 1.72
C CYS A 66 14.92 19.06 0.73
N MET A 67 14.42 20.22 1.12
CA MET A 67 14.49 21.44 0.32
C MET A 67 15.70 22.25 0.82
N GLN A 68 16.74 22.30 -0.02
CA GLN A 68 17.85 23.21 0.19
C GLN A 68 17.53 24.53 -0.49
N ASP A 69 17.75 25.65 0.20
CA ASP A 69 17.64 26.97 -0.41
C ASP A 69 18.63 27.06 -1.58
N ILE A 70 18.17 27.54 -2.74
CA ILE A 70 18.95 27.68 -3.98
C ILE A 70 20.21 28.53 -3.74
N TYR A 71 20.15 29.44 -2.77
CA TYR A 71 21.26 30.31 -2.40
C TYR A 71 22.13 29.76 -1.27
N GLY A 72 21.81 28.59 -0.71
CA GLY A 72 22.54 27.93 0.37
C GLY A 72 22.64 28.75 1.66
N ARG A 73 21.78 29.77 1.83
CA ARG A 73 21.85 30.69 2.99
C ARG A 73 21.13 30.12 4.21
N GLU A 74 20.09 29.34 3.97
CA GLU A 74 19.31 28.71 5.03
C GLU A 74 19.69 27.22 5.20
N PRO A 75 19.61 26.69 6.44
CA PRO A 75 19.76 25.27 6.67
C PRO A 75 18.71 24.49 5.88
N ALA A 76 19.10 23.31 5.39
CA ALA A 76 18.20 22.47 4.60
C ALA A 76 16.93 22.16 5.42
N THR A 77 15.77 22.43 4.82
CA THR A 77 14.47 22.23 5.49
C THR A 77 13.85 20.91 5.04
N VAL A 78 13.22 20.19 5.96
CA VAL A 78 12.51 18.94 5.64
C VAL A 78 11.06 19.27 5.32
N SER A 79 10.64 18.98 4.09
CA SER A 79 9.24 19.09 3.65
C SER A 79 8.51 17.78 3.95
N TYR A 80 7.34 17.91 4.58
CA TYR A 80 6.41 16.80 4.85
C TYR A 80 5.23 16.78 3.87
N ALA A 81 5.32 17.51 2.76
CA ALA A 81 4.29 17.50 1.73
C ALA A 81 4.23 16.14 1.03
N SER A 82 3.04 15.75 0.60
CA SER A 82 2.86 14.57 -0.25
C SER A 82 3.69 14.71 -1.52
N TYR A 83 4.28 13.60 -1.98
CA TYR A 83 5.06 13.57 -3.21
C TYR A 83 4.95 12.19 -3.86
N ASP A 84 5.23 12.13 -5.16
CA ASP A 84 5.42 10.90 -5.91
C ASP A 84 6.71 10.98 -6.72
N PHE A 85 7.37 9.84 -6.89
CA PHE A 85 8.48 9.72 -7.83
C PHE A 85 8.46 8.37 -8.53
N GLN A 86 8.87 8.37 -9.79
CA GLN A 86 8.99 7.16 -10.60
C GLN A 86 10.41 6.63 -10.46
N PHE A 87 10.52 5.34 -10.18
CA PHE A 87 11.77 4.59 -10.22
C PHE A 87 11.75 3.72 -11.46
N HIS A 88 12.68 3.98 -12.38
CA HIS A 88 12.79 3.27 -13.65
C HIS A 88 13.89 2.24 -13.57
N GLU A 89 13.56 0.96 -13.77
CA GLU A 89 14.56 -0.10 -13.71
C GLU A 89 14.25 -1.23 -14.70
N ALA A 90 15.29 -1.93 -15.13
CA ALA A 90 15.14 -3.09 -15.98
C ALA A 90 14.75 -4.31 -15.13
N PHE A 91 13.45 -4.61 -15.05
CA PHE A 91 12.98 -5.81 -14.36
C PHE A 91 13.09 -7.02 -15.29
N HIS A 92 13.97 -7.96 -14.93
CA HIS A 92 14.15 -9.19 -15.68
C HIS A 92 13.01 -10.18 -15.35
N SER A 93 12.25 -10.59 -16.37
CA SER A 93 11.25 -11.67 -16.27
C SER A 93 11.83 -12.93 -16.93
N LEU A 94 11.45 -14.12 -16.44
CA LEU A 94 11.96 -15.41 -16.96
C LEU A 94 11.56 -15.67 -18.42
N GLU A 95 10.43 -15.12 -18.87
CA GLU A 95 9.83 -15.47 -20.17
C GLU A 95 9.84 -14.32 -21.19
N GLN A 96 10.20 -13.10 -20.80
CA GLN A 96 10.12 -11.91 -21.67
C GLN A 96 11.43 -11.15 -21.79
N ARG A 97 11.63 -10.54 -22.97
CA ARG A 97 12.71 -9.56 -23.21
C ARG A 97 12.67 -8.51 -22.08
N SER A 98 13.83 -8.27 -21.47
CA SER A 98 14.01 -7.22 -20.46
C SER A 98 13.50 -5.89 -21.00
N GLY A 99 12.39 -5.41 -20.46
CA GLY A 99 11.84 -4.11 -20.74
C GLY A 99 12.05 -3.21 -19.54
N LEU A 100 12.40 -1.94 -19.78
CA LEU A 100 12.38 -0.93 -18.73
C LEU A 100 10.94 -0.83 -18.20
N ARG A 101 10.74 -1.04 -16.89
CA ARG A 101 9.45 -0.78 -16.25
C ARG A 101 9.64 0.27 -15.18
N SER A 102 8.60 1.07 -14.96
CA SER A 102 8.54 2.02 -13.87
C SER A 102 7.71 1.47 -12.73
N VAL A 103 8.15 1.75 -11.51
CA VAL A 103 7.33 1.64 -10.30
C VAL A 103 7.25 3.04 -9.68
N THR A 104 6.09 3.42 -9.15
CA THR A 104 5.92 4.73 -8.53
C THR A 104 5.90 4.58 -7.03
N PHE A 105 6.79 5.31 -6.37
CA PHE A 105 6.76 5.51 -4.92
C PHE A 105 5.92 6.73 -4.63
N GLN A 106 4.98 6.60 -3.71
CA GLN A 106 4.09 7.68 -3.31
C GLN A 106 4.18 7.85 -1.80
N TYR A 107 4.34 9.09 -1.36
CA TYR A 107 4.19 9.50 0.01
C TYR A 107 2.96 10.40 0.13
N SER A 108 2.04 10.06 1.04
CA SER A 108 0.91 10.91 1.40
C SER A 108 1.09 11.43 2.82
N SER A 109 1.07 12.75 2.94
CA SER A 109 1.06 13.41 4.23
C SER A 109 -0.27 13.17 4.97
N PRO A 110 -0.26 13.24 6.32
CA PRO A 110 -1.46 13.09 7.12
C PRO A 110 -2.56 14.04 6.67
N SER A 111 -3.75 13.51 6.39
CA SER A 111 -4.90 14.35 6.08
C SER A 111 -5.33 15.12 7.35
N PRO A 112 -5.71 16.41 7.23
CA PRO A 112 -6.34 17.13 8.33
C PRO A 112 -7.78 16.64 8.62
N ARG A 113 -8.32 15.74 7.78
CA ARG A 113 -9.66 15.19 7.98
C ARG A 113 -9.70 14.26 9.21
N PRO A 114 -10.79 14.28 9.99
CA PRO A 114 -10.96 13.36 11.10
C PRO A 114 -11.04 11.92 10.59
N GLY A 115 -10.16 11.04 11.07
CA GLY A 115 -10.27 9.59 10.86
C GLY A 115 -9.00 8.88 10.37
N SER A 116 -8.05 9.57 9.73
CA SER A 116 -6.72 9.00 9.46
C SER A 116 -5.66 10.09 9.36
N HIS A 117 -4.85 10.18 10.41
CA HIS A 117 -3.68 11.06 10.47
C HIS A 117 -2.40 10.31 10.12
N MET A 118 -2.48 9.14 9.47
CA MET A 118 -1.29 8.35 9.18
C MET A 118 -0.45 9.01 8.10
N MET A 119 0.87 8.94 8.24
CA MET A 119 1.79 9.12 7.13
C MET A 119 1.82 7.83 6.31
N ASP A 120 1.79 7.93 5.00
CA ASP A 120 1.58 6.77 4.14
C ASP A 120 2.63 6.70 3.04
N TRP A 121 3.29 5.55 2.89
CA TRP A 121 4.14 5.22 1.75
C TRP A 121 3.57 4.02 1.01
N THR A 122 3.28 4.20 -0.27
CA THR A 122 2.84 3.14 -1.18
C THR A 122 3.80 2.98 -2.35
N ILE A 123 3.92 1.74 -2.82
CA ILE A 123 4.55 1.46 -4.11
C ILE A 123 3.49 0.91 -5.03
N VAL A 124 3.33 1.56 -6.18
CA VAL A 124 2.36 1.19 -7.18
C VAL A 124 3.03 0.86 -8.50
N VAL A 125 2.41 -0.07 -9.24
CA VAL A 125 2.84 -0.46 -10.59
C VAL A 125 1.69 -0.28 -11.56
N PRO A 126 1.96 0.16 -12.80
CA PRO A 126 0.93 0.21 -13.83
C PRO A 126 0.46 -1.21 -14.17
N GLU A 127 -0.85 -1.41 -14.16
CA GLU A 127 -1.47 -2.65 -14.61
C GLU A 127 -1.24 -2.80 -16.11
N ARG A 128 -0.83 -4.00 -16.55
CA ARG A 128 -0.72 -4.26 -17.98
C ARG A 128 -2.12 -4.25 -18.58
N GLN A 129 -2.35 -3.35 -19.54
CA GLN A 129 -3.56 -3.40 -20.35
C GLN A 129 -3.56 -4.66 -21.22
N SER A 130 -4.59 -5.49 -21.08
CA SER A 130 -4.79 -6.56 -22.05
C SER A 130 -5.11 -5.92 -23.41
N LEU A 131 -4.55 -6.46 -24.50
CA LEU A 131 -4.85 -5.99 -25.86
C LEU A 131 -6.35 -6.02 -26.18
N ARG A 132 -7.14 -6.81 -25.43
CA ARG A 132 -8.60 -6.90 -25.53
C ARG A 132 -9.35 -5.79 -24.78
N GLN A 133 -8.69 -5.02 -23.93
CA GLN A 133 -9.25 -3.92 -23.13
C GLN A 133 -8.57 -2.57 -23.46
N ALA A 134 -8.15 -2.38 -24.72
CA ALA A 134 -7.48 -1.17 -25.19
C ALA A 134 -8.30 0.14 -25.03
N HIS A 135 -9.52 0.09 -24.49
CA HIS A 135 -10.39 1.25 -24.24
C HIS A 135 -10.58 1.55 -22.75
N CYS A 136 -9.94 0.80 -21.86
CA CYS A 136 -9.96 1.05 -20.42
C CYS A 136 -8.67 1.79 -20.01
N THR A 137 -8.78 2.81 -19.17
CA THR A 137 -7.62 3.46 -18.54
C THR A 137 -6.76 2.41 -17.82
N PRO A 138 -5.43 2.45 -17.95
CA PRO A 138 -4.57 1.46 -17.31
C PRO A 138 -4.78 1.54 -15.80
N GLY A 139 -5.09 0.40 -15.18
CA GLY A 139 -5.23 0.32 -13.73
C GLY A 139 -3.88 0.55 -13.03
N ILE A 140 -3.94 0.82 -11.73
CA ILE A 140 -2.76 0.97 -10.88
C ILE A 140 -2.89 -0.09 -9.78
N VAL A 141 -1.84 -0.90 -9.60
CA VAL A 141 -1.81 -1.94 -8.56
C VAL A 141 -0.83 -1.54 -7.47
N SER A 142 -1.31 -1.44 -6.23
CA SER A 142 -0.44 -1.30 -5.06
C SER A 142 0.22 -2.64 -4.72
N ILE A 143 1.53 -2.64 -4.56
CA ILE A 143 2.32 -3.85 -4.26
C ILE A 143 2.99 -3.81 -2.88
N ALA A 144 3.05 -2.63 -2.27
CA ALA A 144 3.52 -2.44 -0.91
C ALA A 144 2.88 -1.21 -0.28
N HIS A 145 2.69 -1.27 1.03
CA HIS A 145 2.03 -0.23 1.81
C HIS A 145 2.61 -0.18 3.22
N VAL A 146 3.11 1.00 3.60
CA VAL A 146 3.59 1.30 4.95
C VAL A 146 2.84 2.51 5.48
N GLN A 147 2.28 2.39 6.68
CA GLN A 147 1.67 3.49 7.41
C GLN A 147 2.45 3.77 8.68
N VAL A 148 2.61 5.04 9.02
CA VAL A 148 3.29 5.46 10.24
C VAL A 148 2.40 6.39 11.04
N ASN A 149 2.21 6.07 12.31
CA ASN A 149 1.48 6.92 13.24
C ASN A 149 2.27 8.21 13.52
N PRO A 150 1.66 9.41 13.46
CA PRO A 150 2.34 10.68 13.76
C PRO A 150 3.07 10.71 15.09
N LEU A 151 2.55 10.03 16.12
CA LEU A 151 3.18 9.98 17.44
C LEU A 151 4.58 9.35 17.41
N VAL A 152 4.89 8.53 16.40
CA VAL A 152 6.24 7.99 16.21
C VAL A 152 7.25 9.12 16.00
N ARG A 153 6.86 10.23 15.34
CA ARG A 153 7.74 11.39 15.12
C ARG A 153 8.13 12.11 16.42
N GLU A 154 7.30 12.00 17.44
CA GLU A 154 7.53 12.63 18.75
C GLU A 154 8.48 11.81 19.63
N THR A 155 8.92 10.63 19.15
CA THR A 155 9.86 9.76 19.85
C THR A 155 11.30 9.94 19.35
N SER A 156 12.28 9.40 20.08
CA SER A 156 13.68 9.34 19.61
C SER A 156 13.82 8.58 18.29
N PHE A 157 13.00 7.55 18.08
CA PHE A 157 12.92 6.82 16.82
C PHE A 157 12.38 7.69 15.67
N GLY A 158 11.57 8.71 15.98
CA GLY A 158 11.08 9.68 15.00
C GLY A 158 12.20 10.39 14.25
N PHE A 159 13.28 10.77 14.95
CA PHE A 159 14.46 11.35 14.31
C PHE A 159 15.15 10.36 13.36
N ALA A 160 15.31 9.11 13.79
CA ALA A 160 15.88 8.06 12.95
C ALA A 160 15.00 7.82 11.71
N LEU A 161 13.68 7.75 11.88
CA LEU A 161 12.73 7.60 10.78
C LEU A 161 12.88 8.73 9.73
N MET A 162 13.12 9.97 10.17
CA MET A 162 13.24 11.12 9.28
C MET A 162 14.59 11.19 8.55
N THR A 163 15.66 10.67 9.15
CA THR A 163 17.02 10.80 8.64
C THR A 163 17.55 9.54 7.98
N ASN A 164 16.95 8.39 8.28
CA ASN A 164 17.41 7.09 7.82
C ASN A 164 16.40 6.47 6.83
N PRO A 165 16.66 6.53 5.51
CA PRO A 165 15.80 5.93 4.48
C PRO A 165 15.59 4.43 4.67
N HIS A 166 16.55 3.74 5.30
CA HIS A 166 16.51 2.29 5.48
C HIS A 166 15.31 1.82 6.29
N ILE A 167 14.79 2.65 7.21
CA ILE A 167 13.65 2.25 8.04
C ILE A 167 12.41 2.06 7.17
N VAL A 168 12.09 3.05 6.33
CA VAL A 168 10.93 2.99 5.44
C VAL A 168 11.16 1.99 4.31
N GLN A 169 12.37 1.95 3.71
CA GLN A 169 12.69 0.95 2.69
C GLN A 169 12.57 -0.48 3.21
N ARG A 170 13.04 -0.76 4.43
CA ARG A 170 12.94 -2.10 5.03
C ARG A 170 11.49 -2.45 5.35
N ALA A 171 10.70 -1.49 5.84
CA ALA A 171 9.27 -1.69 6.04
C ALA A 171 8.53 -1.96 4.72
N LEU A 172 8.86 -1.24 3.64
CA LEU A 172 8.32 -1.47 2.31
C LEU A 172 8.74 -2.86 1.77
N ALA A 173 9.99 -3.25 1.94
CA ALA A 173 10.47 -4.57 1.56
C ALA A 173 9.70 -5.68 2.31
N LEU A 174 9.45 -5.49 3.61
CA LEU A 174 8.67 -6.41 4.42
C LEU A 174 7.20 -6.46 3.96
N SER A 175 6.61 -5.31 3.60
CA SER A 175 5.27 -5.25 3.02
C SER A 175 5.18 -6.04 1.71
N ILE A 176 6.18 -5.94 0.83
CA ILE A 176 6.25 -6.74 -0.41
C ILE A 176 6.35 -8.23 -0.09
N GLU A 177 7.23 -8.60 0.84
CA GLU A 177 7.51 -9.98 1.21
C GLU A 177 6.28 -10.69 1.80
N LEU A 178 5.55 -9.98 2.67
CA LEU A 178 4.38 -10.53 3.35
C LEU A 178 3.07 -10.32 2.56
N GLY A 179 3.05 -9.40 1.61
CA GLY A 179 1.82 -8.98 0.92
C GLY A 179 0.80 -8.32 1.86
N MET A 180 1.29 -7.63 2.90
CA MET A 180 0.48 -7.03 3.97
C MET A 180 0.82 -5.56 4.19
N LEU A 181 -0.12 -4.81 4.76
CA LEU A 181 0.13 -3.46 5.26
C LEU A 181 1.07 -3.54 6.46
N ILE A 182 2.13 -2.75 6.45
CA ILE A 182 2.99 -2.55 7.62
C ILE A 182 2.61 -1.25 8.32
N THR A 183 2.30 -1.31 9.61
CA THR A 183 2.02 -0.14 10.44
C THR A 183 3.10 0.06 11.48
N ILE A 184 3.76 1.22 11.47
CA ILE A 184 4.73 1.63 12.50
C ILE A 184 4.01 2.50 13.53
N GLN A 185 4.01 2.08 14.79
CA GLN A 185 3.32 2.81 15.86
C GLN A 185 4.03 2.70 17.21
N VAL A 186 3.67 3.60 18.13
CA VAL A 186 4.15 3.56 19.51
C VAL A 186 3.29 2.58 20.32
N ALA A 187 3.93 1.67 21.03
CA ALA A 187 3.30 0.75 21.98
C ALA A 187 2.61 1.54 23.09
N ASN A 188 1.37 1.15 23.38
CA ASN A 188 0.58 1.76 24.44
C ASN A 188 0.26 0.73 25.53
N ARG A 189 -0.39 1.17 26.62
CA ARG A 189 -0.78 0.30 27.74
C ARG A 189 -1.73 -0.85 27.35
N LYS A 190 -2.38 -0.77 26.19
CA LYS A 190 -3.26 -1.82 25.66
C LYS A 190 -2.51 -2.84 24.80
N THR A 191 -1.21 -2.63 24.55
CA THR A 191 -0.38 -3.54 23.76
C THR A 191 0.18 -4.62 24.70
N PRO A 192 -0.28 -5.88 24.62
CA PRO A 192 -0.05 -6.87 25.69
C PRO A 192 1.38 -7.41 25.76
N VAL A 193 2.23 -7.14 24.76
CA VAL A 193 3.54 -7.80 24.60
C VAL A 193 4.71 -6.83 24.78
N CYS A 194 4.44 -5.52 24.89
CA CYS A 194 5.47 -4.49 24.75
C CYS A 194 5.38 -3.45 25.86
N SER A 195 6.53 -2.94 26.28
CA SER A 195 6.59 -1.83 27.23
C SER A 195 6.03 -0.57 26.56
N PRO A 196 5.22 0.25 27.26
CA PRO A 196 4.75 1.52 26.72
C PRO A 196 5.92 2.38 26.22
N GLY A 197 5.76 2.97 25.03
CA GLY A 197 6.81 3.79 24.39
C GLY A 197 7.72 3.05 23.42
N GLN A 198 7.72 1.71 23.39
CA GLN A 198 8.45 0.94 22.37
C GLN A 198 7.84 1.18 20.97
N ILE A 199 8.64 1.06 19.93
CA ILE A 199 8.15 1.17 18.55
C ILE A 199 7.80 -0.23 18.03
N LEU A 200 6.61 -0.35 17.46
CA LEU A 200 6.08 -1.59 16.94
C LEU A 200 5.97 -1.52 15.42
N PHE A 201 6.36 -2.60 14.77
CA PHE A 201 6.03 -2.88 13.38
C PHE A 201 4.92 -3.92 13.40
N LEU A 202 3.73 -3.53 12.95
CA LEU A 202 2.56 -4.38 12.85
C LEU A 202 2.31 -4.77 11.40
N THR A 203 1.94 -6.01 11.15
CA THR A 203 1.33 -6.42 9.88
C THR A 203 -0.18 -6.45 10.03
N THR A 204 -0.91 -5.93 9.04
CA THR A 204 -2.37 -6.09 8.96
C THR A 204 -2.75 -6.87 7.70
N ASP A 205 -3.48 -7.98 7.89
CA ASP A 205 -3.95 -8.83 6.79
C ASP A 205 -5.24 -8.28 6.13
N SER A 206 -5.71 -8.96 5.08
CA SER A 206 -6.95 -8.60 4.37
C SER A 206 -8.23 -8.73 5.21
N HIS A 207 -8.15 -9.38 6.39
CA HIS A 207 -9.24 -9.51 7.34
C HIS A 207 -9.16 -8.47 8.48
N GLY A 208 -8.18 -7.56 8.43
CA GLY A 208 -7.97 -6.55 9.46
C GLY A 208 -7.32 -7.08 10.73
N ARG A 209 -6.74 -8.28 10.71
CA ARG A 209 -6.03 -8.84 11.87
C ARG A 209 -4.62 -8.28 11.91
N SER A 210 -4.23 -7.72 13.06
CA SER A 210 -2.90 -7.15 13.26
C SER A 210 -2.01 -8.06 14.10
N GLN A 211 -0.74 -8.21 13.71
CA GLN A 211 0.28 -8.95 14.47
C GLN A 211 1.58 -8.14 14.56
N VAL A 212 2.30 -8.27 15.66
CA VAL A 212 3.62 -7.64 15.84
C VAL A 212 4.66 -8.50 15.12
N VAL A 213 5.36 -7.91 14.15
CA VAL A 213 6.45 -8.58 13.42
C VAL A 213 7.84 -8.16 13.89
N SER A 214 7.96 -6.96 14.48
CA SER A 214 9.21 -6.49 15.06
C SER A 214 8.94 -5.41 16.10
N THR A 215 9.86 -5.29 17.04
CA THR A 215 9.87 -4.25 18.08
C THR A 215 11.20 -3.56 18.09
N PHE A 216 11.19 -2.24 18.23
CA PHE A 216 12.39 -1.44 18.45
C PHE A 216 12.39 -0.82 19.85
N THR A 217 13.49 -1.06 20.56
CA THR A 217 13.85 -0.46 21.84
C THR A 217 15.00 0.49 21.60
N GLY A 218 14.74 1.78 21.81
CA GLY A 218 15.77 2.83 21.72
C GLY A 218 16.66 2.88 22.93
#